data_AF-A0A4Q2XXE0-F1
#
_entry.id   AF-A0A4Q2XXE0-F1
#
_cell.length_a   1.000
_cell.length_b   1.000
_cell.length_c   1.000
_cell.angle_alpha   90.00
_cell.angle_beta   90.00
_cell.angle_gamma   90.00
#
_symmetry.space_group_name_H-M   'P 1'
#
loop_
_entity.id
_entity.type
_entity.pdbx_description
1 polymer ?
#
loop_
_entity_poly.entity_id
_entity_poly.type
_entity_poly.pdbx_seq_one_letter_code
_entity_poly.pdbx_strand_id
1 'polypeptide(L)'
;MSRRSTSDCAKRRNQSVAPLLKHTTMKALRLFTLVLTWTTFAVFPGITSAREPSRNVEDLMNLERKVSEVALKAMPATVALVSEELGSSGSGVIVSPQGLILTAAHVIQGAKDVTVVFPNGKQTEGKVLGANYSKDIGMVQIVEKGTWPFMEQGTSRPLQAGDWVVAMG
;
A
#
# COMPACT_ATOMS: atom_id res chain seq x y z
N MET A 1 -4.14 -2.71 62.02
CA MET A 1 -3.70 -1.81 63.12
C MET A 1 -2.38 -2.31 63.67
N SER A 2 -1.32 -1.48 63.60
CA SER A 2 -0.04 -1.47 64.36
C SER A 2 1.07 -0.92 63.42
N ARG A 3 1.16 0.41 63.23
CA ARG A 3 2.10 1.39 63.85
C ARG A 3 3.60 1.01 63.71
N ARG A 4 4.34 1.73 62.83
CA ARG A 4 5.41 2.76 63.12
C ARG A 4 6.78 2.13 63.47
N SER A 5 7.99 2.62 63.18
CA SER A 5 8.55 3.89 62.69
C SER A 5 10.10 3.75 62.67
N THR A 6 10.80 4.76 62.14
CA THR A 6 12.25 5.08 62.19
C THR A 6 13.05 4.55 60.99
N SER A 7 13.57 5.33 60.03
CA SER A 7 14.30 6.62 59.99
C SER A 7 15.74 6.56 60.52
N ASP A 8 16.63 7.15 59.71
CA ASP A 8 18.03 7.54 59.94
C ASP A 8 19.15 6.52 59.70
N CYS A 9 19.99 6.70 58.68
CA CYS A 9 21.04 7.74 58.49
C CYS A 9 22.34 7.37 59.23
N ALA A 10 23.31 6.77 58.51
CA ALA A 10 24.71 6.73 58.95
C ALA A 10 25.70 6.47 57.79
N LYS A 11 25.92 7.52 57.01
CA LYS A 11 27.21 8.00 56.47
C LYS A 11 28.49 7.32 57.00
N ARG A 12 29.22 6.57 56.17
CA ARG A 12 30.71 6.40 56.16
C ARG A 12 31.13 6.06 54.73
N ARG A 13 31.55 7.03 53.90
CA ARG A 13 32.90 7.61 53.81
C ARG A 13 33.98 6.52 53.72
N ASN A 14 34.31 6.11 52.50
CA ASN A 14 35.67 5.71 52.17
C ASN A 14 36.03 6.23 50.78
N GLN A 15 36.70 7.39 50.78
CA GLN A 15 37.38 7.92 49.61
C GLN A 15 38.72 7.18 49.50
N SER A 16 38.94 6.47 48.40
CA SER A 16 40.30 6.17 47.94
C SER A 16 40.50 6.88 46.61
N VAL A 17 41.34 7.90 46.68
CA VAL A 17 41.90 8.68 45.59
C VAL A 17 42.72 7.78 44.66
N ALA A 18 42.49 7.89 43.35
CA ALA A 18 43.47 7.54 42.33
C ALA A 18 43.35 8.55 41.17
N PRO A 19 44.46 9.13 40.67
CA PRO A 19 44.43 10.38 39.93
C PRO A 19 44.53 10.20 38.41
N LEU A 20 44.09 11.26 37.72
CA LEU A 20 44.57 11.78 36.43
C LEU A 20 45.02 10.76 35.37
N LEU A 21 44.12 10.49 34.41
CA LEU A 21 44.44 10.29 32.98
C LEU A 21 43.13 10.23 32.19
N LYS A 22 42.45 11.37 32.00
CA LYS A 22 41.13 11.41 31.33
C LYS A 22 40.95 12.51 30.27
N HIS A 23 42.01 13.11 29.73
CA HIS A 23 41.84 14.22 28.77
C HIS A 23 42.47 14.06 27.38
N THR A 24 43.21 12.99 27.09
CA THR A 24 43.90 12.84 25.81
C THR A 24 43.29 11.82 24.84
N THR A 25 42.28 11.05 25.24
CA THR A 25 41.70 9.97 24.41
C THR A 25 40.37 10.31 23.73
N MET A 26 39.64 11.34 24.18
CA MET A 26 38.32 11.67 23.61
C MET A 26 38.36 12.50 22.32
N LYS A 27 39.48 13.17 22.00
CA LYS A 27 39.59 13.97 20.76
C LYS A 27 39.82 13.09 19.52
N ALA A 28 40.57 11.99 19.66
CA ALA A 28 40.83 11.06 18.58
C ALA A 28 39.57 10.26 18.18
N LEU A 29 38.71 9.92 19.14
CA LEU A 29 37.52 9.11 18.90
C LEU A 29 36.40 9.88 18.18
N ARG A 30 36.30 11.21 18.36
CA ARG A 30 35.29 12.05 17.67
C ARG A 30 35.64 12.36 16.21
N LEU A 31 36.92 12.38 15.85
CA LEU A 31 37.33 12.59 14.46
C LEU A 31 37.15 11.32 13.62
N PHE A 32 37.31 10.13 14.23
CA PHE A 32 37.23 8.85 13.54
C PHE A 32 35.79 8.49 13.10
N THR A 33 34.77 8.89 13.88
CA THR A 33 33.34 8.65 13.55
C THR A 33 32.79 9.59 12.47
N LEU A 34 33.45 10.71 12.20
CA LEU A 34 33.03 11.70 11.20
C LEU A 34 33.51 11.33 9.79
N VAL A 35 34.67 10.68 9.68
CA VAL A 35 35.19 10.19 8.38
C VAL A 35 34.45 8.91 7.96
N LEU A 36 34.12 8.03 8.90
CA LEU A 36 33.45 6.75 8.59
C LEU A 36 32.00 6.94 8.11
N THR A 37 31.32 7.99 8.55
CA THR A 37 29.96 8.34 8.08
C THR A 37 29.95 9.08 6.74
N TRP A 38 31.03 9.78 6.39
CA TRP A 38 31.19 10.37 5.05
C TRP A 38 31.51 9.34 3.98
N THR A 39 32.22 8.25 4.31
CA THR A 39 32.52 7.19 3.35
C THR A 39 31.32 6.31 2.99
N THR A 40 30.27 6.25 3.82
CA THR A 40 29.06 5.45 3.50
C THR A 40 28.03 6.19 2.64
N PHE A 41 28.12 7.52 2.51
CA PHE A 41 27.16 8.28 1.69
C PHE A 41 27.53 8.32 0.20
N ALA A 42 28.78 8.02 -0.16
CA ALA A 42 29.26 8.07 -1.54
C ALA A 42 29.04 6.77 -2.35
N VAL A 43 28.50 5.70 -1.75
CA VAL A 43 28.39 4.36 -2.38
C VAL A 43 26.94 3.99 -2.77
N PHE A 44 25.99 4.92 -2.66
CA PHE A 44 24.65 4.76 -3.26
C PHE A 44 24.45 5.72 -4.44
N PRO A 45 25.12 5.54 -5.59
CA PRO A 45 24.79 6.28 -6.81
C PRO A 45 23.47 5.81 -7.46
N GLY A 46 22.63 5.04 -6.75
CA GLY A 46 21.50 4.31 -7.33
C GLY A 46 20.11 4.93 -7.10
N ILE A 47 19.98 6.05 -6.40
CA ILE A 47 18.67 6.65 -6.08
C ILE A 47 18.53 8.03 -6.71
N THR A 48 18.70 8.18 -8.02
CA THR A 48 18.10 9.29 -8.78
C THR A 48 18.05 8.91 -10.26
N SER A 49 17.00 8.21 -10.67
CA SER A 49 16.54 8.29 -12.05
C SER A 49 15.02 8.32 -12.03
N ALA A 50 14.46 9.36 -11.39
CA ALA A 50 13.10 9.75 -11.71
C ALA A 50 13.13 10.18 -13.19
N ARG A 51 12.41 9.44 -14.03
CA ARG A 51 12.26 9.75 -15.46
C ARG A 51 11.86 11.21 -15.60
N GLU A 52 12.62 12.01 -16.35
CA GLU A 52 12.27 13.42 -16.51
C GLU A 52 10.87 13.54 -17.15
N PRO A 53 9.99 14.40 -16.61
CA PRO A 53 8.66 14.57 -17.15
C PRO A 53 8.75 15.10 -18.59
N SER A 54 7.96 14.52 -19.50
CA SER A 54 7.92 14.94 -20.89
C SER A 54 7.45 16.38 -21.00
N ARG A 55 8.30 17.29 -21.50
CA ARG A 55 8.00 18.73 -21.70
C ARG A 55 7.54 19.06 -23.13
N ASN A 56 7.47 18.06 -24.00
CA ASN A 56 7.03 18.23 -25.38
C ASN A 56 5.52 17.95 -25.50
N VAL A 57 4.82 18.78 -26.26
CA VAL A 57 3.38 18.65 -26.53
C VAL A 57 3.05 17.30 -27.19
N GLU A 58 3.90 16.84 -28.11
CA GLU A 58 3.70 15.57 -28.81
C GLU A 58 3.73 14.38 -27.82
N ASP A 59 4.67 14.40 -26.87
CA ASP A 59 4.77 13.34 -25.86
C ASP A 59 3.53 13.31 -24.95
N LEU A 60 3.02 14.49 -24.57
CA LEU A 60 1.81 14.60 -23.76
C LEU A 60 0.57 14.09 -24.50
N MET A 61 0.42 14.41 -25.78
CA MET A 61 -0.65 13.87 -26.62
C MET A 61 -0.56 12.35 -26.77
N ASN A 62 0.66 11.82 -26.88
CA ASN A 62 0.89 10.38 -26.92
C ASN A 62 0.52 9.68 -25.60
N LEU A 63 0.82 10.32 -24.46
CA LEU A 63 0.43 9.82 -23.14
C LEU A 63 -1.09 9.86 -22.97
N GLU A 64 -1.73 10.98 -23.32
CA GLU A 64 -3.18 11.15 -23.24
C GLU A 64 -3.89 10.06 -24.05
N ARG A 65 -3.45 9.82 -25.29
CA ARG A 65 -4.03 8.77 -26.15
C ARG A 65 -3.94 7.39 -25.51
N LYS A 66 -2.78 7.04 -24.95
CA LYS A 66 -2.58 5.74 -24.29
C LYS A 66 -3.46 5.59 -23.06
N VAL A 67 -3.55 6.62 -22.22
CA VAL A 67 -4.42 6.60 -21.04
C VAL A 67 -5.88 6.47 -21.46
N SER A 68 -6.31 7.22 -22.47
CA SER A 68 -7.67 7.14 -23.03
C SER A 68 -7.98 5.75 -23.58
N GLU A 69 -7.07 5.15 -24.35
CA GLU A 69 -7.23 3.80 -24.89
C GLU A 69 -7.41 2.75 -23.78
N VAL A 70 -6.56 2.80 -22.75
CA VAL A 70 -6.64 1.88 -21.60
C VAL A 70 -7.94 2.08 -20.84
N ALA A 71 -8.36 3.34 -20.61
CA ALA A 71 -9.60 3.65 -19.93
C ALA A 71 -10.81 3.11 -20.72
N LEU A 72 -10.89 3.39 -22.03
CA LEU A 72 -11.99 2.92 -22.88
C LEU A 72 -12.11 1.39 -22.90
N LYS A 73 -10.98 0.67 -22.83
CA LYS A 73 -10.97 -0.79 -22.74
C LYS A 73 -11.41 -1.31 -21.37
N ALA A 74 -10.96 -0.66 -20.29
CA ALA A 74 -11.19 -1.13 -18.92
C ALA A 74 -12.57 -0.72 -18.35
N MET A 75 -13.13 0.41 -18.81
CA MET A 75 -14.39 0.96 -18.30
C MET A 75 -15.54 -0.05 -18.30
N PRO A 76 -15.85 -0.79 -19.39
CA PRO A 76 -17.00 -1.71 -19.41
C PRO A 76 -16.90 -2.85 -18.39
N ALA A 77 -15.68 -3.23 -18.00
CA ALA A 77 -15.41 -4.30 -17.05
C ALA A 77 -15.24 -3.80 -15.60
N THR A 78 -15.19 -2.49 -15.38
CA THR A 78 -15.08 -1.87 -14.06
C THR A 78 -16.49 -1.57 -13.56
N VAL A 79 -16.84 -2.11 -12.40
CA VAL A 79 -18.18 -2.04 -11.82
C VAL A 79 -18.12 -1.53 -10.39
N ALA A 80 -19.18 -0.86 -9.94
CA ALA A 80 -19.36 -0.55 -8.53
C ALA A 80 -20.12 -1.70 -7.85
N LEU A 81 -19.70 -2.05 -6.65
CA LEU A 81 -20.34 -3.02 -5.77
C LEU A 81 -20.93 -2.25 -4.61
N VAL A 82 -22.23 -2.45 -4.35
CA VAL A 82 -22.95 -1.79 -3.27
C VAL A 82 -23.68 -2.84 -2.45
N SER A 83 -23.46 -2.85 -1.14
CA SER A 83 -24.23 -3.63 -0.18
C SER A 83 -25.17 -2.70 0.57
N GLU A 84 -26.46 -2.74 0.25
CA GLU A 84 -27.47 -1.92 0.93
C GLU A 84 -27.65 -2.33 2.39
N GLU A 85 -27.59 -3.63 2.69
CA GLU A 85 -27.74 -4.18 4.04
C GLU A 85 -26.65 -3.65 5.00
N LEU A 86 -25.42 -3.53 4.51
CA LEU A 86 -24.26 -3.16 5.31
C LEU A 86 -23.80 -1.71 5.12
N GLY A 87 -24.40 -0.98 4.18
CA GLY A 87 -23.98 0.38 3.82
C GLY A 87 -22.54 0.44 3.29
N SER A 88 -22.06 -0.64 2.67
CA SER A 88 -20.70 -0.72 2.10
C SER A 88 -20.75 -0.46 0.59
N SER A 89 -19.76 0.25 0.06
CA SER A 89 -19.56 0.41 -1.37
C SER A 89 -18.09 0.33 -1.74
N GLY A 90 -17.81 -0.12 -2.95
CA GLY A 90 -16.47 -0.18 -3.50
C GLY A 90 -16.49 -0.55 -4.97
N SER A 91 -15.31 -0.75 -5.55
CA SER A 91 -15.18 -1.07 -6.98
C SER A 91 -14.76 -2.54 -7.15
N GLY A 92 -15.08 -3.08 -8.31
CA GLY A 92 -14.70 -4.42 -8.73
C GLY A 92 -14.38 -4.45 -10.21
N VAL A 93 -13.62 -5.48 -10.61
CA VAL A 93 -13.29 -5.72 -12.02
C VAL A 93 -13.78 -7.10 -12.41
N ILE A 94 -14.51 -7.18 -13.51
CA ILE A 94 -14.95 -8.45 -14.08
C ILE A 94 -13.73 -9.13 -14.72
N VAL A 95 -13.40 -10.34 -14.27
CA VAL A 95 -12.20 -11.10 -14.68
C VAL A 95 -12.52 -12.31 -15.55
N SER A 96 -13.81 -12.65 -15.76
CA SER A 96 -14.20 -13.71 -16.67
C SER A 96 -15.50 -13.38 -17.43
N PRO A 97 -15.70 -13.95 -18.63
CA PRO A 97 -16.90 -13.73 -19.42
C PRO A 97 -18.18 -14.26 -18.75
N GLN A 98 -18.05 -15.16 -17.76
CA GLN A 98 -19.16 -15.69 -16.98
C GLN A 98 -19.63 -14.72 -15.88
N GLY A 99 -18.97 -13.58 -15.69
CA GLY A 99 -19.37 -12.57 -14.70
C GLY A 99 -18.73 -12.76 -13.32
N LEU A 100 -17.53 -13.34 -13.26
CA LEU A 100 -16.72 -13.35 -12.05
C LEU A 100 -16.10 -11.96 -11.84
N ILE A 101 -16.27 -11.40 -10.65
CA ILE A 101 -15.79 -10.07 -10.26
C ILE A 101 -14.77 -10.22 -9.14
N LEU A 102 -13.59 -9.63 -9.34
CA LEU A 102 -12.56 -9.49 -8.34
C LEU A 102 -12.69 -8.13 -7.65
N THR A 103 -12.62 -8.12 -6.32
CA THR A 103 -12.70 -6.90 -5.49
C THR A 103 -11.86 -7.07 -4.23
N ALA A 104 -11.87 -6.06 -3.35
CA ALA A 104 -11.24 -6.16 -2.03
C ALA A 104 -12.14 -6.94 -1.06
N ALA A 105 -11.54 -7.71 -0.15
CA ALA A 105 -12.29 -8.51 0.82
C ALA A 105 -13.11 -7.62 1.78
N HIS A 106 -12.55 -6.47 2.17
CA HIS A 106 -13.24 -5.54 3.08
C HIS A 106 -14.49 -4.91 2.46
N VAL A 107 -14.58 -4.77 1.12
CA VAL A 107 -15.76 -4.22 0.43
C VAL A 107 -16.98 -5.12 0.60
N ILE A 108 -16.75 -6.44 0.58
CA ILE A 108 -17.80 -7.46 0.64
C ILE A 108 -17.92 -8.12 2.02
N GLN A 109 -17.24 -7.58 3.03
CA GLN A 109 -17.17 -8.20 4.35
C GLN A 109 -18.56 -8.28 4.99
N GLY A 110 -19.01 -9.49 5.28
CA GLY A 110 -20.33 -9.75 5.88
C GLY A 110 -21.48 -9.76 4.88
N ALA A 111 -21.27 -9.32 3.64
CA ALA A 111 -22.30 -9.34 2.60
C ALA A 111 -22.48 -10.77 2.07
N LYS A 112 -23.72 -11.20 1.89
CA LYS A 112 -24.04 -12.42 1.13
C LYS A 112 -24.27 -12.10 -0.34
N ASP A 113 -24.96 -11.00 -0.57
CA ASP A 113 -25.34 -10.50 -1.88
C ASP A 113 -24.96 -9.01 -1.97
N VAL A 114 -24.66 -8.57 -3.18
CA VAL A 114 -24.28 -7.19 -3.50
C VAL A 114 -24.97 -6.76 -4.79
N THR A 115 -25.30 -5.49 -4.90
CA THR A 115 -25.75 -4.87 -6.14
C THR A 115 -24.53 -4.49 -6.98
N VAL A 116 -24.44 -5.04 -8.19
CA VAL A 116 -23.42 -4.72 -9.17
C VAL A 116 -23.96 -3.61 -10.08
N VAL A 117 -23.30 -2.46 -10.08
CA VAL A 117 -23.68 -1.30 -10.88
C VAL A 117 -22.66 -1.12 -12.00
N PHE A 118 -23.15 -1.20 -13.24
CA PHE A 118 -22.37 -1.01 -14.46
C PHE A 118 -22.22 0.48 -14.79
N PRO A 119 -21.19 0.87 -15.57
CA PRO A 119 -20.96 2.28 -15.94
C PRO A 119 -22.11 2.91 -16.76
N ASN A 120 -22.96 2.09 -17.38
CA ASN A 120 -24.17 2.55 -18.08
C ASN A 120 -25.39 2.73 -17.15
N GLY A 121 -25.23 2.52 -15.85
CA GLY A 121 -26.31 2.57 -14.86
C GLY A 121 -27.15 1.30 -14.74
N LYS A 122 -26.91 0.26 -15.56
CA LYS A 122 -27.54 -1.05 -15.38
C LYS A 122 -27.13 -1.61 -14.02
N GLN A 123 -28.09 -2.17 -13.29
CA GLN A 123 -27.83 -2.86 -12.04
C GLN A 123 -28.17 -4.34 -12.17
N THR A 124 -27.37 -5.20 -11.53
CA THR A 124 -27.62 -6.63 -11.45
C THR A 124 -27.29 -7.14 -10.05
N GLU A 125 -27.82 -8.30 -9.70
CA GLU A 125 -27.48 -8.97 -8.45
C GLU A 125 -26.17 -9.75 -8.60
N GLY A 126 -25.30 -9.62 -7.59
CA GLY A 126 -24.06 -10.35 -7.46
C GLY A 126 -24.02 -11.14 -6.16
N LYS A 127 -23.66 -12.41 -6.23
CA LYS A 127 -23.51 -13.29 -5.08
C LYS A 127 -22.06 -13.37 -4.65
N VAL A 128 -21.79 -13.19 -3.35
CA VAL A 128 -20.45 -13.37 -2.80
C VAL A 128 -20.07 -14.85 -2.82
N LEU A 129 -18.98 -15.19 -3.53
CA LEU A 129 -18.43 -16.55 -3.55
C LEU A 129 -17.50 -16.81 -2.38
N GLY A 130 -16.77 -15.79 -1.93
CA GLY A 130 -15.87 -15.87 -0.79
C GLY A 130 -14.82 -14.77 -0.78
N ALA A 131 -14.03 -14.75 0.29
CA ALA A 131 -12.97 -13.77 0.48
C ALA A 131 -11.75 -14.38 1.20
N ASN A 132 -10.58 -13.82 0.90
CA ASN A 132 -9.34 -14.01 1.64
C ASN A 132 -9.01 -12.71 2.38
N TYR A 133 -9.33 -12.65 3.68
CA TYR A 133 -9.10 -11.48 4.52
C TYR A 133 -7.61 -11.19 4.79
N SER A 134 -6.74 -12.20 4.72
CA SER A 134 -5.29 -11.97 4.92
C SER A 134 -4.64 -11.24 3.76
N LYS A 135 -5.17 -11.39 2.55
CA LYS A 135 -4.67 -10.73 1.33
C LYS A 135 -5.59 -9.62 0.83
N ASP A 136 -6.70 -9.41 1.52
CA ASP A 136 -7.77 -8.48 1.16
C ASP A 136 -8.33 -8.69 -0.26
N ILE A 137 -8.60 -9.95 -0.62
CA ILE A 137 -9.15 -10.31 -1.95
C ILE A 137 -10.53 -10.92 -1.80
N GLY A 138 -11.51 -10.42 -2.53
CA GLY A 138 -12.89 -10.90 -2.59
C GLY A 138 -13.30 -11.36 -3.99
N MET A 139 -14.22 -12.33 -4.06
CA MET A 139 -14.79 -12.81 -5.32
C MET A 139 -16.31 -12.76 -5.26
N VAL A 140 -16.91 -12.18 -6.30
CA VAL A 140 -18.37 -12.06 -6.50
C VAL A 140 -18.74 -12.64 -7.85
N GLN A 141 -19.92 -13.24 -7.96
CA GLN A 141 -20.47 -13.81 -9.19
C GLN A 141 -21.76 -13.09 -9.56
N ILE A 142 -21.85 -12.55 -10.77
CA ILE A 142 -23.12 -12.03 -11.30
C ILE A 142 -24.12 -13.17 -11.44
N VAL A 143 -25.33 -12.98 -10.91
CA VAL A 143 -26.41 -14.00 -10.90
C VAL A 143 -27.06 -14.14 -12.28
N GLU A 144 -27.22 -13.03 -13.00
CA GLU A 144 -27.77 -13.01 -14.36
C GLU A 144 -26.84 -13.77 -15.33
N LYS A 145 -27.40 -14.73 -16.07
CA LYS A 145 -26.65 -15.49 -17.07
C LYS A 145 -26.40 -14.62 -18.30
N GLY A 146 -25.18 -14.65 -18.82
CA GLY A 146 -24.82 -13.93 -20.03
C GLY A 146 -23.31 -13.90 -20.24
N THR A 147 -22.90 -13.22 -21.30
CA THR A 147 -21.49 -12.89 -21.55
C THR A 147 -21.24 -11.47 -21.10
N TRP A 148 -20.31 -11.29 -20.17
CA TRP A 148 -19.98 -9.99 -19.59
C TRP A 148 -18.66 -9.44 -20.16
N PRO A 149 -18.52 -8.11 -20.30
CA PRO A 149 -17.23 -7.50 -20.57
C PRO A 149 -16.27 -7.82 -19.42
N PHE A 150 -15.05 -8.24 -19.73
CA PHE A 150 -14.07 -8.64 -18.73
C PHE A 150 -12.67 -8.17 -19.11
N MET A 151 -11.80 -8.07 -18.11
CA MET A 151 -10.38 -7.79 -18.28
C MET A 151 -9.57 -9.03 -17.95
N GLU A 152 -8.65 -9.38 -18.85
CA GLU A 152 -7.69 -10.45 -18.61
C GLU A 152 -6.69 -10.05 -17.53
N GLN A 153 -6.35 -11.02 -16.68
CA GLN A 153 -5.34 -10.81 -15.65
C GLN A 153 -3.94 -10.82 -16.26
N GLY A 154 -3.23 -9.69 -16.12
CA GLY A 154 -1.82 -9.59 -16.49
C GLY A 154 -0.87 -10.24 -15.47
N THR A 155 0.39 -10.40 -15.86
CA THR A 155 1.47 -10.79 -14.93
C THR A 155 2.13 -9.54 -14.34
N SER A 156 2.25 -9.49 -13.02
CA SER A 156 2.92 -8.37 -12.32
C SER A 156 4.44 -8.51 -12.20
N ARG A 157 5.01 -9.70 -12.40
CA ARG A 157 6.46 -9.97 -12.27
C ARG A 157 7.40 -9.07 -13.10
N PRO A 158 7.09 -8.69 -14.36
CA PRO A 158 7.99 -7.86 -15.15
C PRO A 158 7.85 -6.36 -14.86
N LEU A 159 6.90 -5.94 -14.02
CA LEU A 159 6.70 -4.52 -13.71
C LEU A 159 7.90 -3.97 -12.92
N GLN A 160 8.28 -2.74 -13.24
CA GLN A 160 9.41 -2.03 -12.65
C GLN A 160 8.96 -0.74 -11.96
N ALA A 161 9.76 -0.26 -11.00
CA ALA A 161 9.52 1.03 -10.39
C ALA A 161 9.63 2.14 -11.46
N GLY A 162 8.60 2.98 -11.55
CA GLY A 162 8.50 4.03 -12.58
C GLY A 162 7.65 3.65 -13.80
N ASP A 163 7.12 2.42 -13.85
CA ASP A 163 6.11 2.05 -14.84
C ASP A 163 4.80 2.82 -14.59
N TRP A 164 4.14 3.17 -15.69
CA TRP A 164 2.86 3.86 -15.65
C TRP A 164 1.73 2.89 -15.37
N VAL A 165 0.82 3.28 -14.48
CA VAL A 165 -0.39 2.53 -14.15
C VAL A 165 -1.60 3.46 -14.21
N VAL A 166 -2.74 2.89 -14.61
CA VAL A 166 -4.03 3.58 -14.58
C VAL A 166 -4.90 2.87 -13.56
N ALA A 167 -5.34 3.61 -12.54
CA ALA A 167 -6.29 3.11 -11.56
C ALA A 167 -7.72 3.40 -12.05
N MET A 168 -8.56 2.37 -12.01
CA MET A 168 -9.98 2.44 -12.38
C MET A 168 -10.80 2.13 -11.13
N GLY A 169 -11.90 2.84 -10.92
CA GLY A 169 -12.77 2.65 -9.76
C GLY A 169 -14.04 3.47 -9.82
#